data_AF-A0A1V5N2F2-F1
#
_entry.id   AF-A0A1V5N2F2-F1
#
_cell.length_a   1.000
_cell.length_b   1.000
_cell.length_c   1.000
_cell.angle_alpha   90.00
_cell.angle_beta   90.00
_cell.angle_gamma   90.00
#
_symmetry.space_group_name_H-M   'P 1'
#
loop_
_entity.id
_entity.type
_entity.pdbx_description
1 polymer ?
#
loop_
_entity_poly.entity_id
_entity_poly.type
_entity_poly.pdbx_seq_one_letter_code
_entity_poly.pdbx_strand_id
1 'polypeptide(L)'
;MIEALKDDKIVKQAGGQFKLTALIQRRLKELIEGSRPLVPAEGKNMVQIAVQEIAEGKIDVDYEKTEYLLRPDEAGMSHEIRTGMQE
;
A
#
# COMPACT_ATOMS: atom_id res chain seq x y z
N MET A 1 3.88 -13.38 13.65
CA MET A 1 3.51 -13.10 12.24
C MET A 1 2.49 -11.96 12.25
N ILE A 2 2.63 -10.96 11.38
CA ILE A 2 1.63 -9.87 11.26
C ILE A 2 0.41 -10.42 10.54
N GLU A 3 -0.77 -10.37 11.17
CA GLU A 3 -1.97 -11.05 10.65
C GLU A 3 -2.44 -10.48 9.31
N ALA A 4 -2.37 -9.15 9.13
CA ALA A 4 -2.77 -8.50 7.89
C ALA A 4 -1.94 -8.91 6.66
N LEU A 5 -0.74 -9.48 6.86
CA LEU A 5 0.11 -9.97 5.77
C LEU A 5 -0.19 -11.43 5.38
N LYS A 6 -1.14 -12.10 6.03
CA LYS A 6 -1.54 -13.47 5.69
C LYS A 6 -2.51 -13.55 4.50
N ASP A 7 -3.10 -12.43 4.11
CA ASP A 7 -4.11 -12.36 3.04
C ASP A 7 -3.68 -11.36 1.96
N ASP A 8 -4.01 -11.64 0.70
CA ASP A 8 -3.72 -10.78 -0.44
C ASP A 8 -4.56 -9.49 -0.48
N LYS A 9 -5.56 -9.33 0.42
CA LYS A 9 -6.39 -8.12 0.46
C LYS A 9 -5.57 -6.84 0.58
N ILE A 10 -4.61 -6.79 1.49
CA ILE A 10 -3.75 -5.60 1.69
C ILE A 10 -2.84 -5.35 0.48
N VAL A 11 -2.39 -6.43 -0.17
CA VAL A 11 -1.56 -6.36 -1.38
C VAL A 11 -2.37 -5.77 -2.53
N LYS A 12 -3.60 -6.24 -2.72
CA LYS A 12 -4.52 -5.73 -3.75
C LYS A 12 -4.89 -4.27 -3.51
N GLN A 13 -5.16 -3.90 -2.25
CA GLN A 13 -5.45 -2.51 -1.88
C GLN A 13 -4.26 -1.59 -2.21
N ALA A 14 -3.05 -1.98 -1.85
CA ALA A 14 -1.84 -1.21 -2.15
C ALA A 14 -1.45 -1.20 -3.64
N GLY A 15 -2.12 -2.00 -4.48
CA GLY A 15 -1.82 -2.11 -5.91
C GLY A 15 -0.59 -2.96 -6.23
N GLY A 16 -0.23 -3.90 -5.35
CA GLY A 16 0.84 -4.89 -5.55
C GLY A 16 1.87 -4.95 -4.42
N GLN A 17 2.67 -6.02 -4.39
CA GLN A 17 3.63 -6.30 -3.31
C GLN A 17 4.75 -5.25 -3.20
N PHE A 18 5.24 -4.76 -4.34
CA PHE A 18 6.26 -3.70 -4.37
C PHE A 18 5.72 -2.38 -3.82
N LYS A 19 4.50 -1.99 -4.24
CA LYS A 19 3.85 -0.78 -3.74
C LYS A 19 3.55 -0.88 -2.24
N LEU A 20 3.06 -2.04 -1.78
CA LEU A 20 2.86 -2.30 -0.36
C LEU A 20 4.16 -2.14 0.44
N THR A 21 5.25 -2.73 -0.03
CA THR A 21 6.56 -2.64 0.62
C THR A 21 7.03 -1.19 0.72
N ALA A 22 6.94 -0.44 -0.38
CA ALA A 22 7.31 0.98 -0.41
C ALA A 22 6.43 1.83 0.52
N LEU A 23 5.12 1.55 0.57
CA LEU A 23 4.17 2.25 1.43
C LEU A 23 4.48 2.01 2.91
N ILE A 24 4.76 0.77 3.30
CA ILE A 24 5.20 0.41 4.66
C ILE A 24 6.50 1.14 5.01
N GLN A 25 7.50 1.12 4.12
CA GLN A 25 8.80 1.78 4.37
C GLN A 25 8.64 3.29 4.54
N ARG A 26 7.83 3.94 3.69
CA ARG A 26 7.54 5.36 3.79
C ARG A 26 6.84 5.68 5.11
N ARG A 27 5.81 4.92 5.48
CA ARG A 27 5.10 5.15 6.73
C ARG A 27 5.97 4.90 7.95
N LEU A 28 6.83 3.89 7.90
CA LEU A 28 7.81 3.61 8.95
C LEU A 28 8.75 4.80 9.16
N LYS A 29 9.24 5.43 8.07
CA LYS A 29 10.06 6.64 8.14
C LYS A 29 9.34 7.77 8.88
N GLU A 30 8.07 8.02 8.54
CA GLU A 30 7.26 9.07 9.19
C GLU A 30 7.09 8.81 10.70
N LEU A 31 6.86 7.55 11.10
CA LEU A 31 6.76 7.16 12.51
C LEU A 31 8.09 7.32 13.25
N ILE A 32 9.22 7.01 12.61
CA ILE A 32 10.57 7.24 13.15
C ILE A 32 10.82 8.75 13.32
N GLU A 33 10.34 9.57 12.40
CA GLU A 33 10.43 11.04 12.48
C GLU A 33 9.46 11.66 13.50
N GLY A 34 8.69 10.85 14.24
CA GLY A 34 7.83 11.30 15.33
C GLY A 34 6.37 11.56 14.93
N SER A 35 5.94 11.13 13.74
CA SER A 35 4.54 11.21 13.35
C SER A 35 3.65 10.41 14.29
N ARG A 36 2.47 10.95 14.61
CA ARG A 36 1.51 10.28 15.48
C ARG A 36 0.94 9.03 14.78
N PRO A 37 0.87 7.87 15.48
CA PRO A 37 0.12 6.71 15.02
C PRO A 37 -1.37 7.01 14.85
N LEU A 38 -1.97 6.53 13.76
CA LEU A 38 -3.40 6.62 13.44
C LEU A 38 -4.20 5.42 13.97
N VAL A 39 -3.52 4.46 14.60
CA VAL A 39 -4.08 3.28 15.25
C VAL A 39 -3.52 3.16 16.67
N PRO A 40 -4.21 2.45 17.59
CA PRO A 40 -3.68 2.19 18.92
C PRO A 40 -2.33 1.46 18.89
N ALA A 41 -1.32 2.06 19.52
CA ALA A 41 0.07 1.59 19.55
C ALA A 41 0.36 0.53 20.64
N GLU A 42 -0.64 0.18 21.46
CA GLU A 42 -0.47 -0.71 22.61
C GLU A 42 0.18 -2.05 22.21
N GLY A 43 1.44 -2.24 22.63
CA GLY A 43 2.22 -3.46 22.40
C GLY A 43 2.69 -3.69 20.95
N LYS A 44 2.53 -2.71 20.05
CA LYS A 44 2.91 -2.85 18.63
C LYS A 44 4.20 -2.11 18.32
N ASN A 45 5.06 -2.73 17.51
CA ASN A 45 6.20 -2.03 16.93
C ASN A 45 5.74 -1.15 15.74
N MET A 46 6.62 -0.25 15.28
CA MET A 46 6.28 0.71 14.22
C MET A 46 5.88 0.03 12.89
N VAL A 47 6.45 -1.13 12.57
CA VAL A 47 6.06 -1.89 11.37
C VAL A 47 4.65 -2.44 11.51
N GLN A 48 4.29 -2.99 12.66
CA GLN A 48 2.93 -3.46 12.94
C GLN A 48 1.91 -2.32 12.88
N ILE A 49 2.28 -1.15 13.41
CA ILE A 49 1.46 0.07 13.32
C ILE A 49 1.25 0.45 11.85
N ALA A 50 2.32 0.60 11.07
CA ALA A 50 2.26 0.97 9.66
C ALA A 50 1.40 -0.02 8.84
N VAL A 51 1.62 -1.31 9.03
CA VAL A 51 0.83 -2.35 8.34
C VAL A 51 -0.64 -2.27 8.72
N GLN A 52 -0.96 -2.03 9.99
CA GLN A 52 -2.34 -1.91 10.44
C GLN A 52 -3.01 -0.64 9.90
N GLU A 53 -2.31 0.49 9.88
CA GLU A 53 -2.84 1.73 9.30
C GLU A 53 -3.17 1.56 7.81
N ILE A 54 -2.32 0.85 7.06
CA ILE A 54 -2.57 0.50 5.66
C ILE A 54 -3.75 -0.47 5.56
N ALA A 55 -3.81 -1.52 6.37
CA ALA A 55 -4.90 -2.51 6.36
C ALA A 55 -6.27 -1.90 6.71
N GLU A 56 -6.31 -0.86 7.56
CA GLU A 56 -7.51 -0.09 7.89
C GLU A 56 -7.83 1.03 6.89
N GLY A 57 -7.03 1.19 5.82
CA GLY A 57 -7.23 2.21 4.79
C GLY A 57 -6.95 3.64 5.26
N LYS A 58 -6.22 3.81 6.38
CA LYS A 58 -5.83 5.12 6.92
C LYS A 58 -4.62 5.72 6.20
N ILE A 59 -3.80 4.86 5.59
CA ILE A 59 -2.65 5.21 4.76
C ILE A 59 -2.80 4.50 3.42
N ASP A 60 -2.71 5.24 2.32
CA ASP A 60 -2.79 4.73 0.96
C ASP A 60 -1.84 5.50 0.03
N VAL A 61 -1.73 5.07 -1.23
CA VAL A 61 -0.89 5.74 -2.22
C VAL A 61 -1.61 6.99 -2.71
N ASP A 62 -0.96 8.14 -2.55
CA ASP A 62 -1.42 9.40 -3.14
C ASP A 62 -1.06 9.41 -4.65
N TYR A 63 -2.01 8.95 -5.47
CA TYR A 63 -1.86 8.91 -6.92
C TYR A 63 -1.90 10.30 -7.56
N GLU A 64 -2.47 11.31 -6.91
CA GLU A 64 -2.46 12.68 -7.42
C GLU A 64 -1.07 13.31 -7.31
N LYS A 65 -0.33 12.97 -6.25
CA LYS A 65 1.07 13.39 -6.06
C LYS A 65 2.09 12.46 -6.72
N THR A 66 1.65 11.39 -7.38
CA THR A 66 2.57 10.42 -7.99
C THR A 66 2.22 10.18 -9.46
N GLU A 67 2.48 11.20 -10.30
CA GLU A 67 2.13 11.24 -11.72
C GLU A 67 2.63 10.03 -12.55
N TYR A 68 3.73 9.39 -12.14
CA TYR A 68 4.31 8.23 -12.85
C TYR A 68 3.72 6.88 -12.42
N LEU A 69 2.87 6.84 -11.39
CA LEU A 69 2.24 5.61 -10.94
C LEU A 69 0.86 5.45 -11.58
N LEU A 70 0.69 4.38 -12.35
CA LEU A 70 -0.62 3.95 -12.81
C LEU A 70 -1.47 3.51 -11.63
N ARG A 71 -2.75 3.91 -11.63
CA ARG A 71 -3.74 3.37 -10.70
C ARG A 71 -3.94 1.89 -10.97
N PRO A 72 -4.33 1.09 -9.97
CA PRO A 72 -4.54 -0.35 -10.15
C PRO A 72 -5.52 -0.67 -11.28
N ASP A 73 -6.58 0.14 -11.42
CA ASP A 73 -7.60 0.02 -12.47
C ASP A 73 -7.04 0.32 -13.88
N GLU A 74 -6.15 1.31 -13.99
CA GLU A 74 -5.51 1.72 -15.26
C GLU A 74 -4.41 0.76 -15.71
N ALA A 75 -3.74 0.11 -14.75
CA ALA A 75 -2.71 -0.89 -15.03
C ALA A 75 -3.30 -2.15 -15.71
N GLY A 76 -4.55 -2.52 -15.38
CA GLY A 76 -5.28 -3.63 -16.02
C GLY A 76 -5.60 -3.35 -17.49
N MET A 77 -6.04 -2.12 -17.79
CA MET A 77 -6.36 -1.69 -19.17
C MET A 77 -5.16 -1.77 -20.13
N SER A 78 -3.93 -1.64 -19.61
CA SER A 78 -2.70 -1.76 -20.41
C SER A 78 -2.45 -3.20 -20.91
N HIS A 79 -2.97 -4.21 -20.20
CA HIS A 79 -2.90 -5.61 -20.62
C HIS A 79 -3.96 -5.93 -21.68
N GLU A 80 -5.18 -5.42 -21.49
CA GLU A 80 -6.29 -5.63 -22.43
C GLU A 80 -6.06 -4.92 -23.77
N ILE A 81 -5.51 -3.69 -23.77
CA ILE A 81 -5.15 -2.97 -25.01
C ILE A 81 -4.03 -3.70 -25.78
N ARG A 82 -3.11 -4.38 -25.09
CA ARG A 82 -2.07 -5.19 -25.74
C ARG A 82 -2.62 -6.48 -26.35
N THR A 83 -3.57 -7.13 -25.68
CA THR A 83 -4.18 -8.38 -26.15
C THR A 83 -5.19 -8.13 -27.28
N GLY A 84 -5.98 -7.05 -27.21
CA GLY A 84 -6.96 -6.68 -28.25
C GLY A 84 -6.37 -6.09 -29.53
N MET A 85 -5.06 -5.78 -29.56
CA MET A 85 -4.33 -5.41 -30.79
C MET A 85 -3.79 -6.62 -31.57
N GLN A 86 -3.98 -7.85 -31.07
CA GLN A 86 -3.52 -9.08 -31.72
C GLN A 86 -4.63 -9.87 -32.44
N GLU A 87 -5.86 -9.34 -32.51
CA GLU A 87 -6.97 -9.92 -33.28
C GLU A 87 -7.21 -9.20 -34.61
#